data_AF-A0A0X8HT46-F1
#
_entry.id   AF-A0A0X8HT46-F1
#
_cell.length_a   1.000
_cell.length_b   1.000
_cell.length_c   1.000
_cell.angle_alpha   90.00
_cell.angle_beta   90.00
_cell.angle_gamma   90.00
#
_symmetry.space_group_name_H-M   'P 1'
#
loop_
_entity.id
_entity.type
_entity.pdbx_description
1 polymer ?
#
loop_
_entity_poly.entity_id
_entity_poly.type
_entity_poly.pdbx_seq_one_letter_code
_entity_poly.pdbx_strand_id
1 'polypeptide(L)'
;MSKESFSNVEDEEPKYQEVEKNCCISNDGDNYQLRKSFSFWSVLGIGFGLTNSWFGISVAMITGINSGGPMMIVYGIIIIALISVCVGVSLGELSSAYPHAGGQFWWSLKLASPKYKRLAAYMCGSLAWAGSIFTSASTTLSSATQIVGMYAMFHPEYKIKSWHVFVCFEILHALLTLFNCHGRTLPIISSSALYVSLISFVTILITVLACSHGSYNDPNFVFYTFRNETGWNSSVLAFIVGLINPAWSFSCLDCATHMAFEVKKPERVIPMAIMGTIAIGFVTSFCYVIAIFFSMKDLDAIFNSNTGSPILDIYSQILQSKVGALILGFLVLLTSFGCIIACHTWQARLCWSFARDNGLPYSRIWAQVNPGLSVPLNAHLISCAVISLLGVLYLASITAFNSLITGCIAFLLLSYAVPIICLLIKKRQIKHGPFWLGKFGAFCNIVVLAWTLFALVFFSLPPMMPVTANNMNYVSVVIVGYLVYSLLYWCFKGRYSFYLVDDEELTGVTLTASTESPDSDGKLQYKVKST
;
A
#
# COMPACT_ATOMS: atom_id res chain seq x y z
N MET A 1 -68.92 31.02 -7.39
CA MET A 1 -68.51 29.67 -6.95
C MET A 1 -67.53 29.13 -8.01
N SER A 2 -66.36 29.75 -8.24
CA SER A 2 -65.08 29.71 -7.49
C SER A 2 -64.33 28.36 -7.57
N LYS A 3 -63.20 28.36 -8.29
CA LYS A 3 -61.89 27.70 -8.04
C LYS A 3 -61.08 27.73 -9.34
N GLU A 4 -60.20 28.70 -9.59
CA GLU A 4 -58.79 28.85 -9.12
C GLU A 4 -57.81 27.73 -9.54
N SER A 5 -56.88 28.13 -10.43
CA SER A 5 -55.44 27.84 -10.54
C SER A 5 -54.88 26.44 -10.25
N PHE A 6 -54.14 25.89 -11.22
CA PHE A 6 -52.87 25.23 -10.94
C PHE A 6 -51.85 25.49 -12.06
N SER A 7 -50.77 26.16 -11.65
CA SER A 7 -49.53 26.44 -12.36
C SER A 7 -48.53 25.29 -12.22
N ASN A 8 -47.74 25.08 -13.26
CA ASN A 8 -46.35 24.57 -13.33
C ASN A 8 -45.74 23.94 -12.06
N VAL A 9 -45.38 22.65 -12.15
CA VAL A 9 -44.08 22.11 -11.70
C VAL A 9 -43.80 20.87 -12.57
N GLU A 10 -43.05 21.01 -13.67
CA GLU A 10 -42.28 19.88 -14.20
C GLU A 10 -40.96 19.86 -13.42
N ASP A 11 -40.68 18.74 -12.79
CA ASP A 11 -39.50 18.48 -11.97
C ASP A 11 -38.21 18.67 -12.78
N GLU A 12 -37.50 19.79 -12.56
CA GLU A 12 -36.10 19.94 -12.94
C GLU A 12 -35.25 18.99 -12.07
N GLU A 13 -34.90 17.82 -12.59
CA GLU A 13 -33.75 17.05 -12.08
C GLU A 13 -32.46 17.89 -12.27
N PRO A 14 -31.69 18.16 -11.20
CA PRO A 14 -30.54 19.05 -11.31
C PRO A 14 -29.40 18.37 -12.07
N LYS A 15 -28.93 19.01 -13.15
CA LYS A 15 -27.55 19.22 -13.66
C LYS A 15 -26.34 18.44 -13.09
N TYR A 16 -26.47 17.20 -12.63
CA TYR A 16 -25.35 16.38 -12.15
C TYR A 16 -24.61 15.67 -13.29
N GLN A 17 -25.25 15.46 -14.45
CA GLN A 17 -24.63 14.75 -15.59
C GLN A 17 -23.71 15.62 -16.46
N GLU A 18 -23.89 16.94 -16.52
CA GLU A 18 -23.03 17.82 -17.32
C GLU A 18 -21.66 18.10 -16.68
N VAL A 19 -21.57 18.08 -15.35
CA VAL A 19 -20.30 18.25 -14.63
C VAL A 19 -19.42 16.99 -14.74
N GLU A 20 -20.03 15.80 -14.85
CA GLU A 20 -19.31 14.55 -15.15
C GLU A 20 -18.71 14.54 -16.56
N LYS A 21 -19.38 15.15 -17.55
CA LYS A 21 -18.83 15.24 -18.92
C LYS A 21 -17.65 16.20 -19.01
N ASN A 22 -17.69 17.35 -18.36
CA ASN A 22 -16.62 18.35 -18.51
C ASN A 22 -15.37 18.05 -17.67
N CYS A 23 -15.43 17.15 -16.69
CA CYS A 23 -14.24 16.63 -16.01
C CYS A 23 -13.58 15.46 -16.77
N CYS A 24 -14.28 14.91 -17.77
CA CYS A 24 -13.86 13.76 -18.57
C CYS A 24 -13.54 14.10 -20.04
N ILE A 25 -13.63 15.37 -20.43
CA ILE A 25 -13.28 15.82 -21.78
C ILE A 25 -12.14 16.84 -21.66
N SER A 26 -10.94 16.35 -21.41
CA SER A 26 -9.79 16.88 -22.14
C SER A 26 -9.96 16.38 -23.58
N ASN A 27 -10.35 17.27 -24.47
CA ASN A 27 -10.27 17.04 -25.91
C ASN A 27 -8.79 16.97 -26.27
N ASP A 28 -8.18 15.80 -26.10
CA ASP A 28 -6.88 15.53 -26.70
C ASP A 28 -6.69 14.04 -26.99
N GLY A 29 -6.23 13.77 -28.21
CA GLY A 29 -6.29 12.47 -28.88
C GLY A 29 -5.27 11.42 -28.42
N ASP A 30 -5.27 11.04 -27.15
CA ASP A 30 -4.48 9.91 -26.64
C ASP A 30 -5.38 8.89 -25.91
N ASN A 31 -5.87 7.90 -26.67
CA ASN A 31 -6.71 6.78 -26.23
C ASN A 31 -5.96 5.77 -25.32
N TYR A 32 -5.57 6.18 -24.11
CA TYR A 32 -5.08 5.27 -23.06
C TYR A 32 -6.13 5.02 -21.98
N GLN A 33 -7.36 4.67 -22.39
CA GLN A 33 -8.43 4.38 -21.42
C GLN A 33 -8.32 2.93 -20.91
N LEU A 34 -7.87 2.76 -19.67
CA LEU A 34 -8.03 1.50 -18.94
C LEU A 34 -9.53 1.21 -18.78
N ARG A 35 -9.96 -0.01 -19.13
CA ARG A 35 -11.38 -0.39 -19.10
C ARG A 35 -11.88 -0.42 -17.66
N LYS A 36 -13.03 0.24 -17.40
CA LYS A 36 -13.74 0.18 -16.11
C LYS A 36 -14.24 -1.25 -15.85
N SER A 37 -13.45 -2.06 -15.15
CA SER A 37 -13.71 -3.49 -14.91
C SER A 37 -13.80 -3.87 -13.42
N PHE A 38 -13.39 -2.99 -12.51
CA PHE A 38 -13.31 -3.33 -11.09
C PHE A 38 -14.61 -3.01 -10.34
N SER A 39 -15.14 -4.04 -9.68
CA SER A 39 -16.25 -3.92 -8.72
C SER A 39 -15.75 -3.45 -7.36
N PHE A 40 -16.66 -2.98 -6.48
CA PHE A 40 -16.33 -2.66 -5.08
C PHE A 40 -15.57 -3.80 -4.38
N TRP A 41 -16.05 -5.04 -4.53
CA TRP A 41 -15.43 -6.23 -3.94
C TRP A 41 -14.05 -6.53 -4.49
N SER A 42 -13.81 -6.24 -5.77
CA SER A 42 -12.50 -6.41 -6.39
C SER A 42 -11.51 -5.36 -5.90
N VAL A 43 -11.94 -4.10 -5.70
CA VAL A 43 -11.09 -3.04 -5.12
C VAL A 43 -10.78 -3.32 -3.67
N LEU A 44 -11.78 -3.71 -2.88
CA LEU A 44 -11.61 -4.14 -1.49
C LEU A 44 -10.67 -5.35 -1.41
N GLY A 45 -10.81 -6.31 -2.32
CA GLY A 45 -9.95 -7.48 -2.41
C GLY A 45 -8.51 -7.16 -2.78
N ILE A 46 -8.27 -6.14 -3.61
CA ILE A 46 -6.90 -5.65 -3.87
C ILE A 46 -6.33 -4.94 -2.63
N GLY A 47 -7.12 -4.04 -2.01
CA GLY A 47 -6.67 -3.32 -0.82
C GLY A 47 -6.33 -4.26 0.34
N PHE A 48 -7.25 -5.17 0.67
CA PHE A 48 -7.02 -6.18 1.69
C PHE A 48 -6.01 -7.24 1.25
N GLY A 49 -6.01 -7.66 -0.01
CA GLY A 49 -5.03 -8.64 -0.51
C GLY A 49 -3.60 -8.13 -0.39
N LEU A 50 -3.38 -6.83 -0.63
CA LEU A 50 -2.07 -6.21 -0.47
C LEU A 50 -1.65 -6.05 1.00
N THR A 51 -2.53 -5.47 1.83
CA THR A 51 -2.23 -5.20 3.25
C THR A 51 -2.18 -6.48 4.08
N ASN A 52 -3.14 -7.37 3.81
CA ASN A 52 -3.36 -8.69 4.39
C ASN A 52 -2.84 -8.83 5.83
N SER A 53 -3.44 -8.04 6.72
CA SER A 53 -2.83 -7.70 8.01
C SER A 53 -2.52 -8.90 8.90
N TRP A 54 -3.37 -9.93 8.90
CA TRP A 54 -3.11 -11.13 9.71
C TRP A 54 -1.88 -11.91 9.21
N PHE A 55 -1.68 -12.02 7.89
CA PHE A 55 -0.47 -12.57 7.29
C PHE A 55 0.74 -11.70 7.63
N GLY A 56 0.56 -10.38 7.54
CA GLY A 56 1.55 -9.38 7.93
C GLY A 56 2.16 -9.67 9.30
N ILE A 57 1.27 -9.83 10.29
CA ILE A 57 1.64 -10.12 11.66
C ILE A 57 2.23 -11.52 11.79
N SER A 58 1.66 -12.52 11.11
CA SER A 58 2.13 -13.91 11.16
C SER A 58 3.61 -14.03 10.80
N VAL A 59 4.02 -13.36 9.73
CA VAL A 59 5.41 -13.38 9.24
C VAL A 59 6.32 -12.60 10.18
N ALA A 60 5.89 -11.42 10.62
CA ALA A 60 6.73 -10.55 11.44
C ALA A 60 6.71 -10.94 12.94
N MET A 61 5.85 -11.87 13.37
CA MET A 61 5.51 -12.13 14.77
C MET A 61 6.74 -12.23 15.69
N ILE A 62 7.75 -12.99 15.29
CA ILE A 62 8.96 -13.21 16.10
C ILE A 62 9.72 -11.93 16.38
N THR A 63 9.85 -11.05 15.38
CA THR A 63 10.51 -9.75 15.58
C THR A 63 9.78 -8.92 16.64
N GLY A 64 8.45 -9.06 16.69
CA GLY A 64 7.64 -8.40 17.70
C GLY A 64 7.76 -9.05 19.08
N ILE A 65 7.74 -10.38 19.16
CA ILE A 65 7.91 -11.11 20.43
C ILE A 65 9.28 -10.80 21.05
N ASN A 66 10.35 -10.73 20.24
CA ASN A 66 11.69 -10.34 20.72
C ASN A 66 11.73 -8.93 21.31
N SER A 67 10.92 -8.01 20.76
CA SER A 67 10.95 -6.60 21.11
C SER A 67 10.12 -6.24 22.33
N GLY A 68 9.00 -6.92 22.56
CA GLY A 68 8.16 -6.62 23.72
C GLY A 68 7.18 -7.71 24.10
N GLY A 69 7.42 -8.95 23.66
CA GLY A 69 6.57 -10.10 23.94
C GLY A 69 5.15 -10.02 23.35
N PRO A 70 4.25 -10.90 23.82
CA PRO A 70 2.85 -10.92 23.43
C PRO A 70 2.12 -9.59 23.66
N MET A 71 2.42 -8.93 24.78
CA MET A 71 1.82 -7.65 25.15
C MET A 71 2.04 -6.58 24.05
N MET A 72 3.26 -6.47 23.54
CA MET A 72 3.59 -5.47 22.52
C MET A 72 2.78 -5.69 21.24
N ILE A 73 2.63 -6.93 20.79
CA ILE A 73 1.89 -7.21 19.55
C ILE A 73 0.39 -6.94 19.75
N VAL A 74 -0.20 -7.36 20.88
CA VAL A 74 -1.64 -7.14 21.15
C VAL A 74 -1.97 -5.64 21.20
N TYR A 75 -1.26 -4.87 22.02
CA TYR A 75 -1.51 -3.42 22.12
C TYR A 75 -1.02 -2.66 20.89
N GLY A 76 0.07 -3.12 20.27
CA GLY A 76 0.60 -2.54 19.04
C GLY A 76 -0.39 -2.61 17.88
N ILE A 77 -1.12 -3.72 17.72
CA ILE A 77 -2.18 -3.83 16.70
C ILE A 77 -3.28 -2.79 16.95
N ILE A 78 -3.70 -2.59 18.20
CA ILE A 78 -4.73 -1.60 18.54
C ILE A 78 -4.25 -0.20 18.22
N ILE A 79 -3.04 0.15 18.65
CA ILE A 79 -2.44 1.48 18.42
C ILE A 79 -2.29 1.74 16.92
N ILE A 80 -1.70 0.80 16.18
CA ILE A 80 -1.49 0.95 14.75
C ILE A 80 -2.82 0.97 14.00
N ALA A 81 -3.82 0.16 14.36
CA ALA A 81 -5.11 0.20 13.70
C ALA A 81 -5.80 1.57 13.86
N LEU A 82 -5.71 2.20 15.03
CA LEU A 82 -6.23 3.56 15.25
C LEU A 82 -5.48 4.61 14.40
N ILE A 83 -4.17 4.46 14.28
CA ILE A 83 -3.35 5.33 13.41
C ILE A 83 -3.70 5.09 11.94
N SER A 84 -3.90 3.84 11.53
CA SER A 84 -4.31 3.46 10.19
C SER A 84 -5.70 3.97 9.84
N VAL A 85 -6.63 4.06 10.80
CA VAL A 85 -7.91 4.78 10.62
C VAL A 85 -7.64 6.25 10.30
N CYS A 86 -6.71 6.91 10.99
CA CYS A 86 -6.34 8.30 10.68
C CYS A 86 -5.72 8.43 9.27
N VAL A 87 -4.82 7.53 8.89
CA VAL A 87 -4.24 7.47 7.54
C VAL A 87 -5.34 7.25 6.50
N GLY A 88 -6.24 6.29 6.75
CA GLY A 88 -7.34 5.95 5.86
C GLY A 88 -8.33 7.09 5.68
N VAL A 89 -8.63 7.85 6.74
CA VAL A 89 -9.45 9.06 6.67
C VAL A 89 -8.76 10.13 5.83
N SER A 90 -7.48 10.42 6.09
CA SER A 90 -6.73 11.44 5.33
C SER A 90 -6.63 11.11 3.83
N LEU A 91 -6.32 9.86 3.50
CA LEU A 91 -6.28 9.39 2.11
C LEU A 91 -7.69 9.31 1.50
N GLY A 92 -8.70 8.94 2.29
CA GLY A 92 -10.10 8.88 1.89
C GLY A 92 -10.65 10.25 1.50
N GLU A 93 -10.37 11.29 2.29
CA GLU A 93 -10.79 12.67 1.97
C GLU A 93 -10.14 13.19 0.68
N LEU A 94 -8.85 12.92 0.50
CA LEU A 94 -8.10 13.34 -0.70
C LEU A 94 -8.55 12.58 -1.95
N SER A 95 -8.72 11.25 -1.85
CA SER A 95 -9.20 10.42 -2.96
C SER A 95 -10.65 10.70 -3.33
N SER A 96 -11.48 11.10 -2.37
CA SER A 96 -12.87 11.52 -2.62
C SER A 96 -12.95 12.89 -3.28
N ALA A 97 -12.12 13.85 -2.86
CA ALA A 97 -12.09 15.19 -3.45
C ALA A 97 -11.45 15.22 -4.86
N TYR A 98 -10.41 14.41 -5.07
CA TYR A 98 -9.63 14.35 -6.31
C TYR A 98 -9.38 12.89 -6.75
N PRO A 99 -10.41 12.18 -7.24
CA PRO A 99 -10.26 10.80 -7.70
C PRO A 99 -9.39 10.73 -8.96
N HIS A 100 -8.17 10.22 -8.84
CA HIS A 100 -7.22 10.11 -9.95
C HIS A 100 -6.22 8.98 -9.71
N ALA A 101 -5.85 8.22 -10.75
CA ALA A 101 -4.96 7.06 -10.60
C ALA A 101 -3.53 7.42 -10.17
N GLY A 102 -3.11 8.67 -10.39
CA GLY A 102 -1.85 9.19 -9.85
C GLY A 102 -1.85 9.39 -8.32
N GLY A 103 -3.01 9.30 -7.66
CA GLY A 103 -3.12 9.39 -6.21
C GLY A 103 -2.37 10.56 -5.60
N GLN A 104 -1.43 10.28 -4.69
CA GLN A 104 -0.77 11.27 -3.85
C GLN A 104 0.02 12.32 -4.62
N PHE A 105 0.67 11.96 -5.72
CA PHE A 105 1.45 12.93 -6.48
C PHE A 105 0.54 13.90 -7.24
N TRP A 106 -0.61 13.43 -7.73
CA TRP A 106 -1.63 14.28 -8.34
C TRP A 106 -2.26 15.23 -7.32
N TRP A 107 -2.56 14.75 -6.12
CA TRP A 107 -3.05 15.59 -5.03
C TRP A 107 -2.02 16.67 -4.67
N SER A 108 -0.75 16.29 -4.59
CA SER A 108 0.35 17.22 -4.34
C SER A 108 0.42 18.30 -5.43
N LEU A 109 0.22 17.94 -6.70
CA LEU A 109 0.20 18.90 -7.81
C LEU A 109 -0.93 19.94 -7.70
N LYS A 110 -2.15 19.51 -7.33
CA LYS A 110 -3.32 20.40 -7.19
C LYS A 110 -3.27 21.24 -5.91
N LEU A 111 -2.69 20.71 -4.84
CA LEU A 111 -2.67 21.34 -3.51
C LEU A 111 -1.47 22.25 -3.29
N ALA A 112 -0.31 21.94 -3.87
CA ALA A 112 0.90 22.72 -3.66
C ALA A 112 0.84 24.12 -4.31
N SER A 113 1.66 25.03 -3.80
CA SER A 113 1.84 26.38 -4.37
C SER A 113 2.39 26.30 -5.80
N PRO A 114 2.01 27.22 -6.72
CA PRO A 114 2.45 27.20 -8.12
C PRO A 114 3.97 27.08 -8.31
N LYS A 115 4.75 27.64 -7.38
CA LYS A 115 6.22 27.59 -7.42
C LYS A 115 6.80 26.20 -7.10
N TYR A 116 6.13 25.41 -6.26
CA TYR A 116 6.64 24.14 -5.75
C TYR A 116 5.83 22.92 -6.23
N LYS A 117 4.72 23.13 -6.96
CA LYS A 117 3.78 22.07 -7.36
C LYS A 117 4.43 20.89 -8.07
N ARG A 118 5.34 21.17 -9.01
CA ARG A 118 5.98 20.12 -9.82
C ARG A 118 7.00 19.32 -8.99
N LEU A 119 7.79 20.00 -8.14
CA LEU A 119 8.76 19.34 -7.25
C LEU A 119 8.04 18.47 -6.21
N ALA A 120 7.00 18.99 -5.55
CA ALA A 120 6.25 18.26 -4.53
C ALA A 120 5.61 17.00 -5.12
N ALA A 121 4.98 17.12 -6.30
CA ALA A 121 4.42 15.99 -7.01
C ALA A 121 5.50 14.98 -7.44
N TYR A 122 6.64 15.43 -7.95
CA TYR A 122 7.73 14.53 -8.35
C TYR A 122 8.29 13.74 -7.17
N MET A 123 8.60 14.42 -6.07
CA MET A 123 9.12 13.79 -4.86
C MET A 123 8.11 12.77 -4.33
N CYS A 124 6.84 13.14 -4.23
CA CYS A 124 5.77 12.25 -3.80
C CYS A 124 5.66 11.00 -4.70
N GLY A 125 5.61 11.18 -6.03
CA GLY A 125 5.54 10.06 -6.97
C GLY A 125 6.75 9.13 -6.90
N SER A 126 7.97 9.69 -6.76
CA SER A 126 9.19 8.90 -6.62
C SER A 126 9.21 8.07 -5.33
N LEU A 127 8.81 8.67 -4.20
CA LEU A 127 8.76 8.01 -2.90
C LEU A 127 7.69 6.90 -2.87
N ALA A 128 6.50 7.16 -3.46
CA ALA A 128 5.46 6.14 -3.61
C ALA A 128 5.93 4.94 -4.43
N TRP A 129 6.57 5.20 -5.59
CA TRP A 129 7.06 4.13 -6.46
C TRP A 129 8.17 3.31 -5.80
N ALA A 130 9.15 3.95 -5.16
CA ALA A 130 10.18 3.25 -4.39
C ALA A 130 9.60 2.43 -3.23
N GLY A 131 8.66 3.00 -2.48
CA GLY A 131 7.94 2.30 -1.42
C GLY A 131 7.23 1.04 -1.93
N SER A 132 6.60 1.12 -3.10
CA SER A 132 5.93 -0.04 -3.73
C SER A 132 6.90 -1.15 -4.17
N ILE A 133 8.07 -0.78 -4.69
CA ILE A 133 9.12 -1.74 -5.08
C ILE A 133 9.67 -2.45 -3.85
N PHE A 134 10.04 -1.69 -2.80
CA PHE A 134 10.60 -2.27 -1.58
C PHE A 134 9.58 -3.14 -0.84
N THR A 135 8.30 -2.74 -0.82
CA THR A 135 7.22 -3.58 -0.27
C THR A 135 7.09 -4.89 -1.05
N SER A 136 7.06 -4.82 -2.38
CA SER A 136 6.97 -6.01 -3.23
C SER A 136 8.13 -6.97 -2.99
N ALA A 137 9.36 -6.44 -2.91
CA ALA A 137 10.56 -7.23 -2.61
C ALA A 137 10.48 -7.87 -1.21
N SER A 138 10.01 -7.12 -0.20
CA SER A 138 9.80 -7.65 1.16
C SER A 138 8.84 -8.83 1.19
N THR A 139 7.66 -8.69 0.58
CA THR A 139 6.62 -9.74 0.60
C THR A 139 7.08 -11.00 -0.12
N THR A 140 7.77 -10.85 -1.25
CA THR A 140 8.35 -11.98 -1.99
C THR A 140 9.43 -12.67 -1.16
N LEU A 141 10.30 -11.93 -0.46
CA LEU A 141 11.32 -12.54 0.40
C LEU A 141 10.69 -13.33 1.56
N SER A 142 9.67 -12.76 2.21
CA SER A 142 8.95 -13.43 3.29
C SER A 142 8.35 -14.77 2.83
N SER A 143 7.76 -14.77 1.62
CA SER A 143 7.17 -15.98 1.03
C SER A 143 8.23 -17.01 0.64
N ALA A 144 9.35 -16.58 0.05
CA ALA A 144 10.46 -17.47 -0.28
C ALA A 144 11.08 -18.10 0.97
N THR A 145 11.24 -17.32 2.04
CA THR A 145 11.75 -17.80 3.34
C THR A 145 10.81 -18.84 3.94
N GLN A 146 9.49 -18.64 3.82
CA GLN A 146 8.49 -19.62 4.28
C GLN A 146 8.57 -20.92 3.49
N ILE A 147 8.70 -20.88 2.15
CA ILE A 147 8.85 -22.08 1.31
C ILE A 147 10.09 -22.90 1.73
N VAL A 148 11.23 -22.23 1.88
CA VAL A 148 12.48 -22.88 2.33
C VAL A 148 12.32 -23.45 3.74
N GLY A 149 11.60 -22.74 4.63
CA GLY A 149 11.34 -23.22 5.98
C GLY A 149 10.42 -24.44 6.04
N MET A 150 9.40 -24.51 5.18
CA MET A 150 8.53 -25.70 5.06
C MET A 150 9.35 -26.94 4.66
N TYR A 151 10.34 -26.78 3.78
CA TYR A 151 11.25 -27.86 3.42
C TYR A 151 12.19 -28.24 4.58
N ALA A 152 12.79 -27.25 5.24
CA ALA A 152 13.72 -27.46 6.36
C ALA A 152 13.08 -28.21 7.55
N MET A 153 11.78 -28.01 7.81
CA MET A 153 11.06 -28.69 8.89
C MET A 153 11.07 -30.23 8.79
N PHE A 154 11.13 -30.76 7.56
CA PHE A 154 11.16 -32.21 7.29
C PHE A 154 12.59 -32.75 7.12
N HIS A 155 13.57 -31.87 6.94
CA HIS A 155 14.98 -32.22 6.74
C HIS A 155 15.85 -31.56 7.81
N PRO A 156 15.94 -32.15 9.02
CA PRO A 156 16.64 -31.53 10.15
C PRO A 156 18.16 -31.34 9.94
N GLU A 157 18.78 -32.08 9.02
CA GLU A 157 20.19 -31.89 8.64
C GLU A 157 20.40 -30.72 7.65
N TYR A 158 19.31 -30.19 7.09
CA TYR A 158 19.38 -29.14 6.08
C TYR A 158 19.65 -27.78 6.72
N LYS A 159 20.85 -27.23 6.46
CA LYS A 159 21.20 -25.86 6.85
C LYS A 159 20.76 -24.87 5.78
N ILE A 160 19.86 -23.97 6.15
CA ILE A 160 19.40 -22.88 5.28
C ILE A 160 20.59 -21.95 5.00
N LYS A 161 20.92 -21.80 3.72
CA LYS A 161 21.91 -20.84 3.21
C LYS A 161 21.17 -19.72 2.50
N SER A 162 21.73 -18.51 2.50
CA SER A 162 21.13 -17.32 1.88
C SER A 162 20.80 -17.51 0.41
N TRP A 163 21.62 -18.28 -0.32
CA TRP A 163 21.38 -18.55 -1.74
C TRP A 163 20.15 -19.43 -2.00
N HIS A 164 19.75 -20.30 -1.05
CA HIS A 164 18.52 -21.08 -1.18
C HIS A 164 17.29 -20.16 -1.23
N VAL A 165 17.25 -19.19 -0.30
CA VAL A 165 16.17 -18.19 -0.22
C VAL A 165 16.18 -17.28 -1.45
N PHE A 166 17.37 -16.86 -1.92
CA PHE A 166 17.52 -16.05 -3.13
C PHE A 166 16.99 -16.76 -4.39
N VAL A 167 17.35 -18.03 -4.61
CA VAL A 167 16.86 -18.79 -5.77
C VAL A 167 15.35 -18.98 -5.70
N CYS A 168 14.81 -19.31 -4.52
CA CYS A 168 13.36 -19.37 -4.33
C CYS A 168 12.67 -18.02 -4.57
N PHE A 169 13.29 -16.91 -4.15
CA PHE A 169 12.81 -15.55 -4.38
C PHE A 169 12.70 -15.25 -5.88
N GLU A 170 13.75 -15.50 -6.66
CA GLU A 170 13.74 -15.22 -8.11
C GLU A 170 12.74 -16.10 -8.86
N ILE A 171 12.69 -17.40 -8.55
CA ILE A 171 11.73 -18.34 -9.18
C ILE A 171 10.30 -17.93 -8.86
N LEU A 172 10.00 -17.66 -7.59
CA LEU A 172 8.67 -17.27 -7.15
C LEU A 172 8.25 -15.93 -7.79
N HIS A 173 9.15 -14.96 -7.81
CA HIS A 173 8.91 -13.65 -8.41
C HIS A 173 8.65 -13.76 -9.92
N ALA A 174 9.46 -14.55 -10.63
CA ALA A 174 9.28 -14.78 -12.05
C ALA A 174 7.94 -15.47 -12.36
N LEU A 175 7.57 -16.49 -11.59
CA LEU A 175 6.28 -17.18 -11.75
C LEU A 175 5.09 -16.24 -11.51
N LEU A 176 5.13 -15.45 -10.44
CA LEU A 176 4.02 -14.54 -10.08
C LEU A 176 3.90 -13.32 -11.01
N THR A 177 5.01 -12.93 -11.64
CA THR A 177 5.02 -11.91 -12.71
C THR A 177 4.14 -12.35 -13.89
N LEU A 178 4.18 -13.63 -14.28
CA LEU A 178 3.40 -14.15 -15.41
C LEU A 178 1.88 -14.03 -15.21
N PHE A 179 1.42 -14.17 -13.97
CA PHE A 179 -0.01 -14.04 -13.63
C PHE A 179 -0.52 -12.60 -13.78
N ASN A 180 0.36 -11.60 -13.65
CA ASN A 180 0.02 -10.18 -13.76
C ASN A 180 0.05 -9.65 -15.21
N CYS A 181 0.52 -10.43 -16.17
CA CYS A 181 0.56 -10.03 -17.58
C CYS A 181 -0.83 -9.91 -18.23
N HIS A 182 -1.85 -10.60 -17.69
CA HIS A 182 -3.19 -10.67 -18.28
C HIS A 182 -4.22 -9.87 -17.47
N GLY A 183 -4.59 -8.67 -17.94
CA GLY A 183 -5.48 -7.77 -17.19
C GLY A 183 -6.90 -8.26 -16.95
N ARG A 184 -7.38 -9.20 -17.77
CA ARG A 184 -8.75 -9.72 -17.66
C ARG A 184 -8.92 -10.66 -16.46
N THR A 185 -7.87 -11.36 -16.03
CA THR A 185 -7.93 -12.29 -14.90
C THR A 185 -7.66 -11.59 -13.57
N LEU A 186 -7.00 -10.43 -13.58
CA LEU A 186 -6.63 -9.68 -12.36
C LEU A 186 -7.82 -9.40 -11.42
N PRO A 187 -9.00 -8.92 -11.86
CA PRO A 187 -10.12 -8.69 -10.96
C PRO A 187 -10.61 -9.97 -10.28
N ILE A 188 -10.63 -11.08 -11.02
CA ILE A 188 -11.08 -12.40 -10.52
C ILE A 188 -10.06 -12.94 -9.52
N ILE A 189 -8.77 -12.88 -9.85
CA ILE A 189 -7.66 -13.31 -8.98
C ILE A 189 -7.64 -12.48 -7.69
N SER A 190 -7.88 -11.18 -7.78
CA SER A 190 -7.86 -10.32 -6.60
C SER A 190 -9.07 -10.55 -5.68
N SER A 191 -10.25 -10.73 -6.26
CA SER A 191 -11.44 -11.13 -5.50
C SER A 191 -11.25 -12.51 -4.88
N SER A 192 -10.69 -13.49 -5.60
CA SER A 192 -10.44 -14.83 -5.07
C SER A 192 -9.38 -14.83 -3.97
N ALA A 193 -8.31 -14.03 -4.11
CA ALA A 193 -7.28 -13.87 -3.09
C ALA A 193 -7.85 -13.39 -1.74
N LEU A 194 -8.82 -12.48 -1.76
CA LEU A 194 -9.54 -12.05 -0.54
C LEU A 194 -10.27 -13.23 0.11
N TYR A 195 -11.06 -13.99 -0.64
CA TYR A 195 -11.81 -15.14 -0.10
C TYR A 195 -10.86 -16.22 0.41
N VAL A 196 -9.80 -16.53 -0.33
CA VAL A 196 -8.76 -17.48 0.07
C VAL A 196 -8.09 -17.03 1.37
N SER A 197 -7.78 -15.74 1.51
CA SER A 197 -7.21 -15.19 2.74
C SER A 197 -8.15 -15.36 3.94
N LEU A 198 -9.42 -14.99 3.78
CA LEU A 198 -10.41 -15.10 4.86
C LEU A 198 -10.70 -16.56 5.24
N ILE A 199 -10.80 -17.45 4.26
CA ILE A 199 -10.96 -18.89 4.50
C ILE A 199 -9.74 -19.44 5.22
N SER A 200 -8.53 -19.10 4.76
CA SER A 200 -7.27 -19.52 5.39
C SER A 200 -7.20 -19.03 6.84
N PHE A 201 -7.54 -17.78 7.10
CA PHE A 201 -7.64 -17.21 8.44
C PHE A 201 -8.61 -17.98 9.32
N VAL A 202 -9.86 -18.21 8.87
CA VAL A 202 -10.88 -18.93 9.65
C VAL A 202 -10.46 -20.37 9.91
N THR A 203 -9.90 -21.07 8.91
CA THR A 203 -9.40 -22.44 9.08
C THR A 203 -8.25 -22.50 10.09
N ILE A 204 -7.29 -21.58 10.01
CA ILE A 204 -6.19 -21.52 10.98
C ILE A 204 -6.72 -21.22 12.38
N LEU A 205 -7.61 -20.23 12.51
CA LEU A 205 -8.20 -19.84 13.79
C LEU A 205 -8.92 -21.01 14.48
N ILE A 206 -9.79 -21.71 13.75
CA ILE A 206 -10.54 -22.86 14.28
C ILE A 206 -9.59 -24.00 14.63
N THR A 207 -8.62 -24.31 13.76
CA THR A 207 -7.69 -25.44 13.97
C THR A 207 -6.79 -25.20 15.18
N VAL A 208 -6.21 -24.00 15.30
CA VAL A 208 -5.34 -23.62 16.42
C VAL A 208 -6.08 -23.70 17.75
N LEU A 209 -7.30 -23.15 17.81
CA LEU A 209 -8.13 -23.19 19.03
C LEU A 209 -8.57 -24.61 19.36
N ALA A 210 -9.02 -25.39 18.37
CA ALA A 210 -9.45 -26.77 18.58
C ALA A 210 -8.32 -27.68 19.08
N CYS A 211 -7.11 -27.55 18.52
CA CYS A 211 -5.94 -28.32 18.95
C CYS A 211 -5.40 -27.89 20.32
N SER A 212 -5.71 -26.68 20.76
CA SER A 212 -5.28 -26.15 22.06
C SER A 212 -6.31 -26.35 23.17
N HIS A 213 -7.39 -27.06 22.88
CA HIS A 213 -8.49 -27.25 23.82
C HIS A 213 -8.00 -27.92 25.12
N GLY A 214 -8.13 -27.19 26.23
CA GLY A 214 -7.73 -27.66 27.56
C GLY A 214 -6.29 -27.31 27.97
N SER A 215 -5.51 -26.66 27.11
CA SER A 215 -4.15 -26.19 27.42
C SER A 215 -3.90 -24.76 26.94
N TYR A 216 -4.78 -23.83 27.34
CA TYR A 216 -4.60 -22.41 27.03
C TYR A 216 -3.63 -21.76 28.02
N ASN A 217 -2.84 -20.79 27.54
CA ASN A 217 -2.01 -19.95 28.39
C ASN A 217 -2.86 -19.06 29.29
N ASP A 218 -2.25 -18.65 30.41
CA ASP A 218 -2.87 -17.71 31.33
C ASP A 218 -3.08 -16.33 30.67
N PRO A 219 -4.18 -15.62 30.95
CA PRO A 219 -4.39 -14.26 30.45
C PRO A 219 -3.25 -13.29 30.80
N ASN A 220 -2.53 -13.51 31.91
CA ASN A 220 -1.37 -12.71 32.25
C ASN A 220 -0.21 -12.90 31.27
N PHE A 221 -0.08 -14.09 30.67
CA PHE A 221 0.89 -14.32 29.61
C PHE A 221 0.56 -13.46 28.37
N VAL A 222 -0.70 -13.43 27.96
CA VAL A 222 -1.11 -12.76 26.72
C VAL A 222 -1.10 -11.23 26.86
N PHE A 223 -1.62 -10.70 27.97
CA PHE A 223 -1.84 -9.26 28.12
C PHE A 223 -0.75 -8.52 28.92
N TYR A 224 -0.04 -9.19 29.81
CA TYR A 224 0.91 -8.52 30.73
C TYR A 224 2.37 -8.93 30.53
N THR A 225 2.64 -10.04 29.82
CA THR A 225 4.03 -10.49 29.66
C THR A 225 4.76 -9.64 28.64
N PHE A 226 5.74 -8.90 29.16
CA PHE A 226 6.70 -8.13 28.38
C PHE A 226 8.06 -8.82 28.46
N ARG A 227 8.57 -9.26 27.30
CA ARG A 227 9.94 -9.79 27.16
C ARG A 227 10.73 -8.87 26.24
N ASN A 228 11.92 -8.50 26.70
CA ASN A 228 12.83 -7.64 25.95
C ASN A 228 14.13 -8.39 25.70
N GLU A 229 14.21 -9.03 24.54
CA GLU A 229 15.39 -9.75 24.04
C GLU A 229 16.21 -8.88 23.07
N THR A 230 15.87 -7.58 22.95
CA THR A 230 16.55 -6.67 22.01
C THR A 230 17.84 -6.08 22.56
N GLY A 231 18.12 -6.25 23.86
CA GLY A 231 19.30 -5.65 24.51
C GLY A 231 19.18 -4.14 24.77
N TRP A 232 18.03 -3.52 24.49
CA TRP A 232 17.78 -2.14 24.88
C TRP A 232 17.55 -2.04 26.38
N ASN A 233 18.29 -1.17 27.08
CA ASN A 233 18.10 -0.92 28.52
C ASN A 233 16.72 -0.34 28.85
N SER A 234 16.07 0.32 27.89
CA SER A 234 14.73 0.89 28.06
C SER A 234 13.67 -0.01 27.42
N SER A 235 12.80 -0.56 28.26
CA SER A 235 11.61 -1.33 27.83
C SER A 235 10.70 -0.52 26.90
N VAL A 236 10.65 0.81 27.06
CA VAL A 236 9.85 1.69 26.19
C VAL A 236 10.43 1.73 24.78
N LEU A 237 11.76 1.81 24.64
CA LEU A 237 12.39 1.79 23.32
C LEU A 237 12.22 0.45 22.62
N ALA A 238 12.35 -0.66 23.36
CA ALA A 238 12.10 -1.99 22.83
C ALA A 238 10.65 -2.14 22.33
N PHE A 239 9.67 -1.66 23.10
CA PHE A 239 8.27 -1.60 22.66
C PHE A 239 8.09 -0.79 21.37
N ILE A 240 8.68 0.41 21.30
CA ILE A 240 8.55 1.30 20.15
C ILE A 240 9.19 0.69 18.88
N VAL A 241 10.38 0.10 19.00
CA VAL A 241 11.05 -0.58 17.88
C VAL A 241 10.20 -1.77 17.41
N GLY A 242 9.55 -2.48 18.34
CA GLY A 242 8.63 -3.58 18.04
C GLY A 242 7.37 -3.17 17.26
N LEU A 243 6.91 -1.92 17.37
CA LEU A 243 5.73 -1.41 16.64
C LEU A 243 5.87 -1.47 15.12
N ILE A 244 7.09 -1.67 14.61
CA ILE A 244 7.33 -1.90 13.18
C ILE A 244 6.52 -3.11 12.64
N ASN A 245 6.32 -4.15 13.46
CA ASN A 245 5.59 -5.35 13.07
C ASN A 245 4.11 -5.04 12.76
N PRO A 246 3.32 -4.51 13.72
CA PRO A 246 1.95 -4.14 13.40
C PRO A 246 1.91 -3.03 12.34
N ALA A 247 2.87 -2.10 12.30
CA ALA A 247 2.94 -1.06 11.26
C ALA A 247 3.08 -1.64 9.84
N TRP A 248 3.89 -2.69 9.66
CA TRP A 248 4.03 -3.38 8.38
C TRP A 248 2.70 -3.97 7.90
N SER A 249 1.91 -4.49 8.83
CA SER A 249 0.65 -5.19 8.58
C SER A 249 -0.51 -4.29 8.15
N PHE A 250 -0.42 -2.99 8.42
CA PHE A 250 -1.40 -1.99 7.98
C PHE A 250 -0.81 -0.97 6.98
N SER A 251 0.33 -1.28 6.37
CA SER A 251 0.95 -0.46 5.33
C SER A 251 0.19 -0.56 3.99
N CYS A 252 0.49 0.33 3.04
CA CYS A 252 -0.01 0.28 1.65
C CYS A 252 -1.52 0.53 1.46
N LEU A 253 -2.11 1.34 2.35
CA LEU A 253 -3.54 1.70 2.32
C LEU A 253 -3.94 2.51 1.08
N ASP A 254 -2.98 3.08 0.36
CA ASP A 254 -3.20 3.88 -0.85
C ASP A 254 -3.42 3.05 -2.12
N CYS A 255 -3.21 1.73 -2.08
CA CYS A 255 -3.31 0.87 -3.26
C CYS A 255 -4.62 1.04 -4.05
N ALA A 256 -5.75 1.11 -3.34
CA ALA A 256 -7.07 1.32 -3.95
C ALA A 256 -7.17 2.64 -4.74
N THR A 257 -6.39 3.66 -4.36
CA THR A 257 -6.35 4.97 -5.03
C THR A 257 -5.83 4.86 -6.45
N HIS A 258 -4.82 4.03 -6.68
CA HIS A 258 -4.19 3.89 -7.99
C HIS A 258 -5.08 3.18 -9.01
N MET A 259 -6.22 2.65 -8.57
CA MET A 259 -7.22 2.00 -9.40
C MET A 259 -8.35 2.94 -9.82
N ALA A 260 -8.28 4.23 -9.51
CA ALA A 260 -9.40 5.16 -9.67
C ALA A 260 -10.02 5.19 -11.08
N PHE A 261 -9.22 5.00 -12.15
CA PHE A 261 -9.73 4.99 -13.52
C PHE A 261 -10.46 3.70 -13.92
N GLU A 262 -10.24 2.61 -13.19
CA GLU A 262 -10.80 1.29 -13.50
C GLU A 262 -12.10 1.01 -12.70
N VAL A 263 -12.52 1.95 -11.84
CA VAL A 263 -13.63 1.83 -10.89
C VAL A 263 -14.80 2.73 -11.29
N LYS A 264 -16.03 2.27 -11.05
CA LYS A 264 -17.24 3.09 -11.19
C LYS A 264 -17.46 3.93 -9.93
N LYS A 265 -17.66 5.24 -10.05
CA LYS A 265 -17.83 6.20 -8.93
C LYS A 265 -16.66 6.16 -7.92
N PRO A 266 -15.42 6.43 -8.39
CA PRO A 266 -14.21 6.33 -7.57
C PRO A 266 -14.26 7.21 -6.31
N GLU A 267 -14.95 8.35 -6.37
CA GLU A 267 -15.08 9.30 -5.25
C GLU A 267 -15.77 8.72 -4.00
N ARG A 268 -16.57 7.66 -4.16
CA ARG A 268 -17.20 6.94 -3.04
C ARG A 268 -16.58 5.57 -2.79
N VAL A 269 -16.26 4.83 -3.85
CA VAL A 269 -15.78 3.45 -3.72
C VAL A 269 -14.40 3.37 -3.10
N ILE A 270 -13.48 4.27 -3.47
CA ILE A 270 -12.10 4.23 -2.96
C ILE A 270 -12.05 4.48 -1.44
N PRO A 271 -12.66 5.56 -0.89
CA PRO A 271 -12.68 5.76 0.57
C PRO A 271 -13.29 4.59 1.33
N MET A 272 -14.40 4.03 0.83
CA MET A 272 -15.04 2.86 1.46
C MET A 272 -14.14 1.62 1.42
N ALA A 273 -13.42 1.39 0.32
CA ALA A 273 -12.49 0.27 0.21
C ALA A 273 -11.31 0.42 1.20
N ILE A 274 -10.72 1.61 1.31
CA ILE A 274 -9.63 1.89 2.26
C ILE A 274 -10.08 1.62 3.71
N MET A 275 -11.23 2.17 4.11
CA MET A 275 -11.76 1.96 5.45
C MET A 275 -12.17 0.50 5.71
N GLY A 276 -12.73 -0.18 4.71
CA GLY A 276 -13.06 -1.60 4.78
C GLY A 276 -11.82 -2.48 4.95
N THR A 277 -10.73 -2.16 4.25
CA THR A 277 -9.44 -2.86 4.41
C THR A 277 -8.92 -2.75 5.83
N ILE A 278 -8.98 -1.56 6.46
CA ILE A 278 -8.55 -1.37 7.85
C ILE A 278 -9.43 -2.16 8.82
N ALA A 279 -10.76 -2.12 8.64
CA ALA A 279 -11.70 -2.82 9.52
C ALA A 279 -11.52 -4.35 9.47
N ILE A 280 -11.46 -4.93 8.26
CA ILE A 280 -11.23 -6.37 8.08
C ILE A 280 -9.82 -6.74 8.58
N GLY A 281 -8.82 -5.91 8.27
CA GLY A 281 -7.45 -6.07 8.73
C GLY A 281 -7.34 -6.12 10.25
N PHE A 282 -8.00 -5.21 10.97
CA PHE A 282 -8.00 -5.17 12.44
C PHE A 282 -8.66 -6.40 13.05
N VAL A 283 -9.88 -6.75 12.60
CA VAL A 283 -10.62 -7.89 13.15
C VAL A 283 -9.87 -9.21 12.92
N THR A 284 -9.36 -9.43 11.71
CA THR A 284 -8.62 -10.66 11.38
C THR A 284 -7.31 -10.75 12.16
N SER A 285 -6.52 -9.67 12.18
CA SER A 285 -5.25 -9.57 12.90
C SER A 285 -5.39 -9.77 14.40
N PHE A 286 -6.32 -9.06 15.02
CA PHE A 286 -6.52 -9.09 16.46
C PHE A 286 -6.98 -10.48 16.93
N CYS A 287 -7.98 -11.05 16.26
CA CYS A 287 -8.46 -12.40 16.57
C CYS A 287 -7.37 -13.46 16.35
N TYR A 288 -6.60 -13.34 15.26
CA TYR A 288 -5.50 -14.25 14.95
C TYR A 288 -4.45 -14.27 16.06
N VAL A 289 -3.97 -13.09 16.46
CA VAL A 289 -2.91 -12.95 17.47
C VAL A 289 -3.35 -13.46 18.83
N ILE A 290 -4.58 -13.12 19.24
CA ILE A 290 -5.14 -13.60 20.51
C ILE A 290 -5.18 -15.13 20.51
N ALA A 291 -5.70 -15.75 19.45
CA ALA A 291 -5.74 -17.21 19.37
C ALA A 291 -4.33 -17.83 19.43
N ILE A 292 -3.36 -17.29 18.67
CA ILE A 292 -2.00 -17.80 18.66
C ILE A 292 -1.34 -17.69 20.04
N PHE A 293 -1.44 -16.56 20.73
CA PHE A 293 -0.80 -16.40 22.04
C PHE A 293 -1.45 -17.23 23.16
N PHE A 294 -2.77 -17.43 23.12
CA PHE A 294 -3.43 -18.37 24.03
C PHE A 294 -3.05 -19.82 23.77
N SER A 295 -2.71 -20.16 22.53
CA SER A 295 -2.37 -21.53 22.10
C SER A 295 -0.87 -21.87 22.15
N MET A 296 0.00 -20.86 22.16
CA MET A 296 1.46 -21.03 22.15
C MET A 296 1.95 -21.75 23.41
N LYS A 297 3.06 -22.49 23.35
CA LYS A 297 3.56 -23.24 24.52
C LYS A 297 4.96 -22.81 24.95
N ASP A 298 5.92 -22.84 24.04
CA ASP A 298 7.33 -22.62 24.38
C ASP A 298 7.99 -21.62 23.43
N LEU A 299 8.16 -20.40 23.91
CA LEU A 299 8.84 -19.31 23.21
C LEU A 299 10.33 -19.59 22.98
N ASP A 300 11.00 -20.19 23.96
CA ASP A 300 12.46 -20.37 23.92
C ASP A 300 12.82 -21.44 22.88
N ALA A 301 11.97 -22.46 22.72
CA ALA A 301 12.09 -23.44 21.64
C ALA A 301 11.87 -22.85 20.23
N ILE A 302 11.04 -21.81 20.09
CA ILE A 302 10.84 -21.12 18.80
C ILE A 302 12.07 -20.30 18.43
N PHE A 303 12.70 -19.64 19.41
CA PHE A 303 13.89 -18.82 19.16
C PHE A 303 15.13 -19.64 18.78
N ASN A 304 15.27 -20.84 19.34
CA ASN A 304 16.39 -21.73 19.07
C ASN A 304 16.19 -22.61 17.82
N SER A 305 15.05 -22.46 17.13
CA SER A 305 14.71 -23.29 15.98
C SER A 305 15.47 -22.87 14.71
N ASN A 306 15.97 -23.87 13.97
CA ASN A 306 16.69 -23.68 12.71
C ASN A 306 15.79 -23.68 11.45
N THR A 307 14.47 -23.74 11.62
CA THR A 307 13.51 -23.86 10.50
C THR A 307 13.47 -22.60 9.63
N GLY A 308 13.98 -21.46 10.08
CA GLY A 308 14.03 -20.19 9.32
C GLY A 308 12.66 -19.53 9.07
N SER A 309 11.56 -20.21 9.39
CA SER A 309 10.19 -19.68 9.40
C SER A 309 9.51 -20.05 10.71
N PRO A 310 9.64 -19.21 11.76
CA PRO A 310 9.25 -19.65 13.09
C PRO A 310 7.74 -19.70 13.31
N ILE A 311 6.93 -19.14 12.39
CA ILE A 311 5.48 -19.37 12.38
C ILE A 311 5.13 -20.86 12.17
N LEU A 312 5.93 -21.57 11.38
CA LEU A 312 5.75 -23.01 11.18
C LEU A 312 6.04 -23.76 12.48
N ASP A 313 7.06 -23.33 13.23
CA ASP A 313 7.42 -23.94 14.52
C ASP A 313 6.32 -23.71 15.55
N ILE A 314 5.70 -22.51 15.58
CA ILE A 314 4.51 -22.23 16.39
C ILE A 314 3.39 -23.22 16.05
N TYR A 315 3.06 -23.39 14.76
CA TYR A 315 2.03 -24.36 14.37
C TYR A 315 2.41 -25.81 14.74
N SER A 316 3.68 -26.18 14.60
CA SER A 316 4.16 -27.52 14.96
C SER A 316 4.05 -27.78 16.46
N GLN A 317 4.31 -26.77 17.30
CA GLN A 317 4.14 -26.88 18.75
C GLN A 317 2.66 -26.98 19.15
N ILE A 318 1.80 -26.17 18.54
CA ILE A 318 0.36 -26.15 18.84
C ILE A 318 -0.30 -27.47 18.43
N LEU A 319 -0.06 -27.91 17.20
CA LEU A 319 -0.71 -29.10 16.63
C LEU A 319 -0.03 -30.41 17.06
N GLN A 320 1.17 -30.34 17.65
CA GLN A 320 2.03 -31.49 17.94
C GLN A 320 2.27 -32.40 16.71
N SER A 321 2.18 -31.81 15.51
CA SER A 321 2.26 -32.53 14.23
C SER A 321 2.91 -31.65 13.16
N LYS A 322 4.01 -32.15 12.58
CA LYS A 322 4.71 -31.48 11.47
C LYS A 322 3.84 -31.39 10.21
N VAL A 323 3.02 -32.41 9.95
CA VAL A 323 2.12 -32.43 8.78
C VAL A 323 1.01 -31.39 8.95
N GLY A 324 0.43 -31.27 10.15
CA GLY A 324 -0.55 -30.23 10.45
C GLY A 324 0.03 -28.83 10.29
N ALA A 325 1.26 -28.61 10.79
CA ALA A 325 1.97 -27.35 10.62
C ALA A 325 2.23 -27.00 9.15
N LEU A 326 2.56 -27.99 8.32
CA LEU A 326 2.75 -27.81 6.88
C LEU A 326 1.44 -27.42 6.17
N ILE A 327 0.31 -28.04 6.53
CA ILE A 327 -0.99 -27.69 5.94
C ILE A 327 -1.36 -26.25 6.28
N LEU A 328 -1.23 -25.83 7.55
CA LEU A 328 -1.48 -24.45 7.95
C LEU A 328 -0.48 -23.48 7.30
N GLY A 329 0.79 -23.85 7.23
CA GLY A 329 1.82 -23.09 6.52
C GLY A 329 1.51 -22.91 5.03
N PHE A 330 0.98 -23.93 4.37
CA PHE A 330 0.56 -23.85 2.97
C PHE A 330 -0.61 -22.88 2.77
N LEU A 331 -1.56 -22.80 3.71
CA LEU A 331 -2.65 -21.80 3.65
C LEU A 331 -2.11 -20.36 3.79
N VAL A 332 -1.13 -20.15 4.67
CA VAL A 332 -0.42 -18.86 4.78
C VAL A 332 0.31 -18.54 3.48
N LEU A 333 0.99 -19.52 2.88
CA LEU A 333 1.70 -19.36 1.62
C LEU A 333 0.77 -19.03 0.45
N LEU A 334 -0.37 -19.73 0.36
CA LEU A 334 -1.40 -19.48 -0.65
C LEU A 334 -1.92 -18.04 -0.56
N THR A 335 -2.08 -17.54 0.67
CA THR A 335 -2.47 -16.16 0.91
C THR A 335 -1.38 -15.17 0.50
N SER A 336 -0.12 -15.53 0.72
CA SER A 336 1.05 -14.73 0.33
C SER A 336 1.12 -14.54 -1.19
N PHE A 337 0.77 -15.55 -1.98
CA PHE A 337 0.71 -15.42 -3.44
C PHE A 337 -0.30 -14.37 -3.88
N GLY A 338 -1.47 -14.31 -3.25
CA GLY A 338 -2.46 -13.26 -3.48
C GLY A 338 -1.90 -11.86 -3.18
N CYS A 339 -1.15 -11.73 -2.08
CA CYS A 339 -0.50 -10.48 -1.68
C CYS A 339 0.58 -10.02 -2.69
N ILE A 340 1.43 -10.93 -3.16
CA ILE A 340 2.45 -10.61 -4.17
C ILE A 340 1.81 -10.19 -5.50
N ILE A 341 0.73 -10.86 -5.93
CA ILE A 341 -0.01 -10.46 -7.14
C ILE A 341 -0.58 -9.05 -6.98
N ALA A 342 -1.17 -8.73 -5.82
CA ALA A 342 -1.65 -7.39 -5.53
C ALA A 342 -0.51 -6.35 -5.51
N CYS A 343 0.66 -6.70 -4.95
CA CYS A 343 1.87 -5.87 -4.96
C CYS A 343 2.28 -5.53 -6.40
N HIS A 344 2.33 -6.55 -7.26
CA HIS A 344 2.70 -6.44 -8.67
C HIS A 344 1.76 -5.52 -9.45
N THR A 345 0.46 -5.66 -9.22
CA THR A 345 -0.53 -4.81 -9.86
C THR A 345 -0.40 -3.35 -9.37
N TRP A 346 -0.17 -3.16 -8.07
CA TRP A 346 -0.02 -1.83 -7.47
C TRP A 346 1.22 -1.08 -7.99
N GLN A 347 2.39 -1.72 -7.95
CA GLN A 347 3.63 -1.11 -8.45
C GLN A 347 3.55 -0.79 -9.95
N ALA A 348 2.86 -1.64 -10.74
CA ALA A 348 2.72 -1.43 -12.18
C ALA A 348 1.89 -0.19 -12.47
N ARG A 349 0.80 0.03 -11.73
CA ARG A 349 -0.04 1.25 -11.85
C ARG A 349 0.67 2.50 -11.38
N LEU A 350 1.45 2.41 -10.30
CA LEU A 350 2.30 3.50 -9.82
C LEU A 350 3.35 3.89 -10.87
N CYS A 351 4.09 2.90 -11.38
CA CYS A 351 5.10 3.11 -12.42
C CYS A 351 4.48 3.70 -13.69
N TRP A 352 3.32 3.17 -14.12
CA TRP A 352 2.63 3.65 -15.32
C TRP A 352 2.15 5.09 -15.17
N SER A 353 1.46 5.42 -14.06
CA SER A 353 0.95 6.78 -13.82
C SER A 353 2.08 7.78 -13.66
N PHE A 354 3.19 7.40 -13.03
CA PHE A 354 4.38 8.23 -12.91
C PHE A 354 5.13 8.41 -14.25
N ALA A 355 5.18 7.36 -15.09
CA ALA A 355 5.77 7.44 -16.43
C ALA A 355 4.92 8.26 -17.39
N ARG A 356 3.59 8.16 -17.33
CA ARG A 356 2.67 8.95 -18.18
C ARG A 356 2.93 10.45 -18.04
N ASP A 357 3.23 10.88 -16.82
CA ASP A 357 3.46 12.30 -16.51
C ASP A 357 4.96 12.68 -16.62
N ASN A 358 5.75 11.88 -17.35
CA ASN A 358 7.19 12.04 -17.61
C ASN A 358 8.10 12.04 -16.36
N GLY A 359 7.72 11.32 -15.31
CA GLY A 359 8.48 11.18 -14.06
C GLY A 359 9.70 10.27 -14.15
N LEU A 360 9.75 9.33 -15.11
CA LEU A 360 10.82 8.34 -15.25
C LEU A 360 11.73 8.60 -16.46
N PRO A 361 13.01 8.13 -16.43
CA PRO A 361 13.84 8.13 -17.62
C PRO A 361 13.20 7.22 -18.69
N TYR A 362 13.16 7.67 -19.94
CA TYR A 362 12.49 6.97 -21.04
C TYR A 362 10.98 6.71 -20.82
N SER A 363 10.31 7.62 -20.10
CA SER A 363 8.86 7.59 -19.80
C SER A 363 7.96 7.18 -20.96
N ARG A 364 8.28 7.57 -22.22
CA ARG A 364 7.52 7.19 -23.42
C ARG A 364 7.41 5.68 -23.65
N ILE A 365 8.38 4.88 -23.22
CA ILE A 365 8.35 3.41 -23.37
C ILE A 365 7.49 2.79 -22.27
N TRP A 366 7.61 3.32 -21.05
CA TRP A 366 6.95 2.75 -19.86
C TRP A 366 5.48 3.15 -19.75
N ALA A 367 5.09 4.31 -20.30
CA ALA A 367 3.72 4.79 -20.30
C ALA A 367 2.79 4.05 -21.30
N GLN A 368 3.36 3.27 -22.23
CA GLN A 368 2.58 2.53 -23.22
C GLN A 368 1.73 1.44 -22.57
N VAL A 369 0.43 1.45 -22.86
CA VAL A 369 -0.52 0.40 -22.48
C VAL A 369 -0.71 -0.54 -23.66
N ASN A 370 -0.53 -1.85 -23.44
CA ASN A 370 -0.72 -2.83 -24.51
C ASN A 370 -2.23 -3.09 -24.74
N PRO A 371 -2.79 -2.81 -25.94
CA PRO A 371 -4.22 -2.94 -26.20
C PRO A 371 -4.76 -4.37 -26.03
N GLY A 372 -3.96 -5.38 -26.36
CA GLY A 372 -4.37 -6.79 -26.30
C GLY A 372 -4.48 -7.34 -24.87
N LEU A 373 -3.61 -6.86 -23.96
CA LEU A 373 -3.51 -7.32 -22.58
C LEU A 373 -4.23 -6.41 -21.58
N SER A 374 -4.55 -5.17 -21.98
CA SER A 374 -5.22 -4.14 -21.15
C SER A 374 -4.46 -3.81 -19.85
N VAL A 375 -3.14 -4.02 -19.82
CA VAL A 375 -2.24 -3.76 -18.68
C VAL A 375 -0.99 -3.03 -19.19
N PRO A 376 -0.39 -2.13 -18.39
CA PRO A 376 0.89 -1.50 -18.71
C PRO A 376 2.05 -2.49 -18.53
N LEU A 377 2.23 -3.39 -19.52
CA LEU A 377 3.21 -4.48 -19.46
C LEU A 377 4.64 -3.97 -19.29
N ASN A 378 5.03 -2.90 -20.00
CA ASN A 378 6.38 -2.35 -19.93
C ASN A 378 6.70 -1.81 -18.52
N ALA A 379 5.74 -1.10 -17.91
CA ALA A 379 5.87 -0.58 -16.54
C ALA A 379 5.93 -1.72 -15.49
N HIS A 380 5.20 -2.80 -15.73
CA HIS A 380 5.26 -3.98 -14.88
C HIS A 380 6.62 -4.68 -14.97
N LEU A 381 7.10 -4.95 -16.19
CA LEU A 381 8.37 -5.65 -16.43
C LEU A 381 9.58 -4.90 -15.87
N ILE A 382 9.64 -3.57 -16.00
CA ILE A 382 10.74 -2.80 -15.41
C ILE A 382 10.71 -2.85 -13.88
N SER A 383 9.52 -2.73 -13.28
CA SER A 383 9.40 -2.80 -11.82
C SER A 383 9.79 -4.19 -11.31
N CYS A 384 9.41 -5.25 -12.03
CA CYS A 384 9.86 -6.61 -11.73
C CYS A 384 11.37 -6.80 -11.91
N ALA A 385 11.98 -6.21 -12.95
CA ALA A 385 13.42 -6.26 -13.17
C ALA A 385 14.20 -5.55 -12.05
N VAL A 386 13.70 -4.41 -11.56
CA VAL A 386 14.28 -3.71 -10.40
C VAL A 386 14.16 -4.57 -9.15
N ILE A 387 13.03 -5.26 -8.92
CA ILE A 387 12.87 -6.18 -7.79
C ILE A 387 13.85 -7.35 -7.87
N SER A 388 14.03 -7.98 -9.04
CA SER A 388 15.04 -9.04 -9.21
C SER A 388 16.46 -8.52 -8.94
N LEU A 389 16.79 -7.30 -9.38
CA LEU A 389 18.07 -6.68 -9.05
C LEU A 389 18.25 -6.44 -7.55
N LEU A 390 17.18 -6.05 -6.84
CA LEU A 390 17.18 -5.97 -5.38
C LEU A 390 17.34 -7.36 -4.73
N GLY A 391 16.81 -8.42 -5.35
CA GLY A 391 17.05 -9.79 -4.95
C GLY A 391 18.55 -10.13 -4.92
N VAL A 392 19.33 -9.66 -5.90
CA VAL A 392 20.79 -9.86 -5.92
C VAL A 392 21.46 -9.17 -4.72
N LEU A 393 20.94 -8.04 -4.25
CA LEU A 393 21.44 -7.37 -3.05
C LEU A 393 21.28 -8.24 -1.79
N TYR A 394 20.23 -9.05 -1.70
CA TYR A 394 20.05 -9.99 -0.58
C TYR A 394 21.20 -11.00 -0.49
N LEU A 395 21.74 -11.45 -1.63
CA LEU A 395 22.90 -12.34 -1.68
C LEU A 395 24.18 -11.63 -1.21
N ALA A 396 24.31 -10.33 -1.51
CA ALA A 396 25.46 -9.52 -1.10
C ALA A 396 25.42 -9.15 0.38
N SER A 397 24.26 -8.72 0.89
CA SER A 397 24.08 -8.34 2.29
C SER A 397 22.61 -8.42 2.71
N ILE A 398 22.33 -9.37 3.61
CA ILE A 398 21.02 -9.52 4.25
C ILE A 398 20.67 -8.27 5.06
N THR A 399 21.66 -7.68 5.75
CA THR A 399 21.47 -6.46 6.55
C THR A 399 21.06 -5.26 5.69
N ALA A 400 21.70 -5.09 4.53
CA ALA A 400 21.35 -4.03 3.60
C ALA A 400 19.93 -4.24 3.04
N PHE A 401 19.60 -5.48 2.66
CA PHE A 401 18.26 -5.81 2.16
C PHE A 401 17.16 -5.57 3.21
N ASN A 402 17.38 -6.02 4.45
CA ASN A 402 16.44 -5.79 5.55
C ASN A 402 16.26 -4.29 5.84
N SER A 403 17.31 -3.49 5.69
CA SER A 403 17.21 -2.04 5.81
C SER A 403 16.36 -1.42 4.69
N LEU A 404 16.43 -1.94 3.46
CA LEU A 404 15.52 -1.52 2.38
C LEU A 404 14.06 -1.88 2.69
N ILE A 405 13.83 -3.08 3.24
CA ILE A 405 12.49 -3.54 3.65
C ILE A 405 11.91 -2.59 4.69
N THR A 406 12.62 -2.31 5.78
CA THR A 406 12.13 -1.38 6.82
C THR A 406 11.89 0.02 6.24
N GLY A 407 12.67 0.43 5.24
CA GLY A 407 12.49 1.69 4.54
C GLY A 407 11.17 1.81 3.79
N CYS A 408 10.53 0.71 3.39
CA CYS A 408 9.29 0.77 2.58
C CYS A 408 8.17 1.54 3.29
N ILE A 409 8.00 1.32 4.61
CA ILE A 409 7.01 2.02 5.42
C ILE A 409 7.32 3.51 5.46
N ALA A 410 8.59 3.88 5.65
CA ALA A 410 9.02 5.27 5.69
C ALA A 410 8.80 5.98 4.35
N PHE A 411 9.12 5.34 3.23
CA PHE A 411 8.89 5.90 1.90
C PHE A 411 7.39 6.16 1.62
N LEU A 412 6.53 5.21 2.00
CA LEU A 412 5.08 5.38 1.86
C LEU A 412 4.54 6.49 2.76
N LEU A 413 4.93 6.51 4.05
CA LEU A 413 4.51 7.57 4.99
C LEU A 413 4.98 8.95 4.57
N LEU A 414 6.21 9.08 4.04
CA LEU A 414 6.71 10.33 3.47
C LEU A 414 5.87 10.74 2.25
N SER A 415 5.53 9.80 1.38
CA SER A 415 4.67 10.07 0.23
C SER A 415 3.27 10.54 0.65
N TYR A 416 2.70 9.99 1.73
CA TYR A 416 1.41 10.40 2.27
C TYR A 416 1.49 11.79 2.93
N ALA A 417 2.62 12.11 3.56
CA ALA A 417 2.82 13.37 4.27
C ALA A 417 2.82 14.58 3.32
N VAL A 418 3.41 14.47 2.11
CA VAL A 418 3.50 15.58 1.15
C VAL A 418 2.14 16.21 0.82
N PRO A 419 1.13 15.47 0.31
CA PRO A 419 -0.18 16.05 0.00
C PRO A 419 -0.93 16.50 1.26
N ILE A 420 -0.74 15.84 2.41
CA ILE A 420 -1.37 16.24 3.68
C ILE A 420 -0.83 17.59 4.17
N ILE A 421 0.49 17.81 4.08
CA ILE A 421 1.11 19.11 4.39
C ILE A 421 0.55 20.20 3.47
N CYS A 422 0.48 19.94 2.16
CA CYS A 422 -0.09 20.88 1.20
C CYS A 422 -1.56 21.19 1.50
N LEU A 423 -2.35 20.19 1.92
CA LEU A 423 -3.74 20.37 2.31
C LEU A 423 -3.89 21.24 3.57
N LEU A 424 -3.03 21.04 4.57
CA LEU A 424 -3.03 21.84 5.81
C LEU A 424 -2.57 23.28 5.57
N ILE A 425 -1.57 23.50 4.70
CA ILE A 425 -1.14 24.85 4.29
C ILE A 425 -2.30 25.62 3.62
N LYS A 426 -3.10 24.94 2.80
CA LYS A 426 -4.33 25.50 2.21
C LYS A 426 -5.51 25.58 3.20
N LYS A 427 -5.29 25.35 4.50
CA LYS A 427 -6.32 25.38 5.56
C LYS A 427 -7.53 24.50 5.23
N ARG A 428 -7.33 23.39 4.48
CA ARG A 428 -8.40 22.48 4.03
C ARG A 428 -9.51 23.16 3.21
N GLN A 429 -9.23 24.31 2.58
CA GLN A 429 -10.17 25.01 1.69
C GLN A 429 -10.11 24.43 0.27
N ILE A 430 -10.73 23.27 0.07
CA ILE A 430 -10.82 22.59 -1.22
C ILE A 430 -12.26 22.20 -1.52
N LYS A 431 -12.56 21.91 -2.79
CA LYS A 431 -13.87 21.34 -3.17
C LYS A 431 -13.99 19.97 -2.51
N HIS A 432 -14.98 19.81 -1.64
CA HIS A 432 -15.16 18.59 -0.86
C HIS A 432 -15.73 17.46 -1.75
N GLY A 433 -15.18 16.26 -1.57
CA GLY A 433 -15.77 15.04 -2.08
C GLY A 433 -16.93 14.54 -1.19
N PRO A 434 -17.67 13.51 -1.63
CA PRO A 434 -18.74 12.90 -0.83
C PRO A 434 -18.25 12.29 0.49
N PHE A 435 -16.96 11.98 0.64
CA PHE A 435 -16.34 11.55 1.89
C PHE A 435 -15.50 12.70 2.47
N TRP A 436 -16.06 13.43 3.44
CA TRP A 436 -15.39 14.54 4.13
C TRP A 436 -15.78 14.58 5.61
N LEU A 437 -14.79 14.50 6.50
CA LEU A 437 -15.00 14.38 7.95
C LEU A 437 -14.65 15.68 8.71
N GLY A 438 -14.45 16.79 7.99
CA GLY A 438 -14.34 18.13 8.56
C GLY A 438 -13.26 18.24 9.63
N LYS A 439 -13.67 18.52 10.88
CA LYS A 439 -12.75 18.67 12.03
C LYS A 439 -12.05 17.36 12.41
N PHE A 440 -12.74 16.24 12.29
CA PHE A 440 -12.14 14.93 12.57
C PHE A 440 -11.08 14.59 11.52
N GLY A 441 -11.32 14.89 10.25
CA GLY A 441 -10.29 14.76 9.20
C GLY A 441 -9.06 15.65 9.44
N ALA A 442 -9.25 16.86 9.98
CA ALA A 442 -8.12 17.73 10.35
C ALA A 442 -7.29 17.14 11.49
N PHE A 443 -7.93 16.55 12.50
CA PHE A 443 -7.25 15.81 13.56
C PHE A 443 -6.47 14.61 12.99
N CYS A 444 -7.11 13.80 12.14
CA CYS A 444 -6.45 12.66 11.48
C CYS A 444 -5.21 13.10 10.70
N ASN A 445 -5.27 14.20 9.93
CA ASN A 445 -4.11 14.72 9.21
C ASN A 445 -2.92 15.04 10.12
N ILE A 446 -3.18 15.65 11.28
CA ILE A 446 -2.12 15.99 12.25
C ILE A 446 -1.51 14.71 12.84
N VAL A 447 -2.35 13.73 13.19
CA VAL A 447 -1.91 12.42 13.69
C VAL A 447 -1.03 11.71 12.66
N VAL A 448 -1.41 11.73 11.38
CA VAL A 448 -0.62 11.12 10.31
C VAL A 448 0.75 11.78 10.19
N LEU A 449 0.85 13.12 10.25
CA LEU A 449 2.13 13.81 10.19
C LEU A 449 3.01 13.53 11.42
N ALA A 450 2.42 13.53 12.60
CA ALA A 450 3.11 13.17 13.83
C ALA A 450 3.61 11.73 13.79
N TRP A 451 2.80 10.81 13.27
CA TRP A 451 3.16 9.41 13.07
C TRP A 451 4.28 9.24 12.02
N THR A 452 4.23 9.98 10.92
CA THR A 452 5.31 9.96 9.92
C THR A 452 6.64 10.38 10.54
N LEU A 453 6.66 11.46 11.32
CA LEU A 453 7.87 11.89 12.03
C LEU A 453 8.35 10.86 13.05
N PHE A 454 7.41 10.28 13.81
CA PHE A 454 7.70 9.22 14.77
C PHE A 454 8.32 8.00 14.08
N ALA A 455 7.66 7.46 13.05
CA ALA A 455 8.13 6.29 12.31
C ALA A 455 9.50 6.53 11.66
N LEU A 456 9.75 7.73 11.11
CA LEU A 456 11.05 8.06 10.51
C LEU A 456 12.21 7.98 11.51
N VAL A 457 12.00 8.49 12.73
CA VAL A 457 13.04 8.48 13.78
C VAL A 457 13.17 7.07 14.36
N PHE A 458 12.07 6.51 14.83
CA PHE A 458 12.10 5.29 15.64
C PHE A 458 12.28 4.02 14.82
N PHE A 459 11.79 3.95 13.57
CA PHE A 459 12.07 2.79 12.70
C PHE A 459 13.45 2.85 12.04
N SER A 460 14.18 3.96 12.21
CA SER A 460 15.60 4.02 11.85
C SER A 460 16.51 3.47 12.96
N LEU A 461 15.97 3.15 14.14
CA LEU A 461 16.75 2.57 15.23
C LEU A 461 17.07 1.09 14.96
N PRO A 462 18.20 0.58 15.49
CA PRO A 462 18.58 -0.81 15.34
C PRO A 462 17.63 -1.75 16.12
N PRO A 463 17.30 -2.93 15.56
CA PRO A 463 16.40 -3.89 16.18
C PRO A 463 17.02 -4.61 17.39
N MET A 464 18.35 -4.67 17.48
CA MET A 464 19.07 -5.31 18.59
C MET A 464 20.34 -4.55 18.97
N MET A 465 20.69 -4.65 20.26
CA MET A 465 21.89 -4.11 20.89
C MET A 465 22.75 -5.26 21.45
N PRO A 466 24.10 -5.14 21.48
CA PRO A 466 24.90 -4.03 20.96
C PRO A 466 24.92 -3.99 19.43
N VAL A 467 25.11 -2.79 18.88
CA VAL A 467 25.11 -2.58 17.43
C VAL A 467 26.45 -3.05 16.84
N THR A 468 26.35 -3.83 15.76
CA THR A 468 27.44 -4.32 14.93
C THR A 468 27.14 -3.96 13.47
N ALA A 469 28.15 -4.01 12.60
CA ALA A 469 27.95 -3.72 11.17
C ALA A 469 26.89 -4.62 10.51
N ASN A 470 26.66 -5.83 11.05
CA ASN A 470 25.74 -6.84 10.53
C ASN A 470 24.31 -6.73 11.09
N ASN A 471 24.06 -5.99 12.17
CA ASN A 471 22.71 -5.80 12.74
C ASN A 471 22.25 -4.34 12.73
N MET A 472 23.10 -3.40 12.31
CA MET A 472 22.76 -1.99 12.16
C MET A 472 21.62 -1.81 11.16
N ASN A 473 20.71 -0.90 11.49
CA ASN A 473 19.62 -0.51 10.61
C ASN A 473 20.06 0.69 9.73
N TYR A 474 20.27 0.44 8.44
CA TYR A 474 20.75 1.45 7.48
C TYR A 474 19.61 2.19 6.75
N VAL A 475 18.37 2.10 7.25
CA VAL A 475 17.19 2.77 6.66
C VAL A 475 17.41 4.26 6.45
N SER A 476 18.01 4.95 7.40
CA SER A 476 18.29 6.39 7.30
C SER A 476 19.19 6.72 6.09
N VAL A 477 20.22 5.90 5.86
CA VAL A 477 21.13 6.02 4.71
C VAL A 477 20.39 5.75 3.40
N VAL A 478 19.51 4.76 3.38
CA VAL A 478 18.68 4.42 2.21
C VAL A 478 17.73 5.58 1.88
N ILE A 479 17.04 6.13 2.88
CA ILE A 479 16.10 7.25 2.71
C ILE A 479 16.85 8.46 2.18
N VAL A 480 17.94 8.86 2.83
CA VAL A 480 18.74 10.03 2.40
C VAL A 480 19.34 9.80 1.01
N GLY A 481 19.90 8.62 0.75
CA GLY A 481 20.46 8.26 -0.55
C GLY A 481 19.42 8.32 -1.67
N TYR A 482 18.22 7.80 -1.43
CA TYR A 482 17.12 7.87 -2.40
C TYR A 482 16.59 9.30 -2.59
N LEU A 483 16.47 10.09 -1.51
CA LEU A 483 16.07 11.50 -1.59
C LEU A 483 17.09 12.31 -2.40
N VAL A 484 18.39 12.10 -2.17
CA VAL A 484 19.46 12.74 -2.95
C VAL A 484 19.38 12.31 -4.41
N TYR A 485 19.22 11.02 -4.69
CA TYR A 485 19.04 10.53 -6.06
C TYR A 485 17.84 11.18 -6.76
N SER A 486 16.68 11.24 -6.08
CA SER A 486 15.46 11.86 -6.60
C SER A 486 15.64 13.37 -6.85
N LEU A 487 16.30 14.08 -5.93
CA LEU A 487 16.62 15.50 -6.08
C LEU A 487 17.62 15.77 -7.21
N LEU A 488 18.66 14.93 -7.36
CA LEU A 488 19.60 15.04 -8.47
C LEU A 488 18.89 14.83 -9.80
N TYR A 489 18.07 13.78 -9.91
CA TYR A 489 17.28 13.55 -11.11
C TYR A 489 16.34 14.74 -11.41
N TRP A 490 15.72 15.31 -10.38
CA TRP A 490 14.90 16.51 -10.51
C TRP A 490 15.70 17.70 -11.07
N CYS A 491 16.87 17.99 -10.51
CA CYS A 491 17.74 19.09 -10.93
C CYS A 491 18.23 18.95 -12.37
N PHE A 492 18.60 17.72 -12.80
CA PHE A 492 19.16 17.49 -14.13
C PHE A 492 18.11 17.33 -15.22
N LYS A 493 17.00 16.64 -14.92
CA LYS A 493 16.02 16.23 -15.95
C LYS A 493 14.57 16.46 -15.55
N GLY A 494 14.19 16.16 -14.30
CA GLY A 494 12.81 16.27 -13.84
C GLY A 494 12.21 17.67 -14.01
N ARG A 495 12.98 18.73 -13.70
CA ARG A 495 12.55 20.14 -13.88
C ARG A 495 12.16 20.52 -15.31
N TYR A 496 12.66 19.76 -16.29
CA TYR A 496 12.51 19.99 -17.72
C TYR A 496 11.61 18.95 -18.42
N SER A 497 11.03 17.99 -17.70
CA SER A 497 10.26 16.91 -18.32
C SER A 497 8.95 16.63 -17.61
N PHE A 498 8.89 16.81 -16.29
CA PHE A 498 7.73 16.49 -15.47
C PHE A 498 6.65 17.59 -15.54
N TYR A 499 5.44 17.23 -15.99
CA TYR A 499 4.28 18.13 -16.16
C TYR A 499 4.55 19.40 -17.00
N LEU A 500 5.09 19.24 -18.22
CA LEU A 500 5.17 20.36 -19.17
C LEU A 500 3.90 20.53 -20.02
N VAL A 501 3.14 19.47 -20.28
CA VAL A 501 2.07 19.49 -21.30
C VAL A 501 0.81 20.24 -20.85
N ASP A 502 0.45 20.22 -19.56
CA ASP A 502 -0.79 20.87 -19.08
C ASP A 502 -0.64 22.37 -18.72
N ASP A 503 0.58 22.90 -18.57
CA ASP A 503 0.76 24.31 -18.17
C ASP A 503 0.71 25.28 -19.37
N GLU A 504 0.92 24.82 -20.61
CA GLU A 504 0.81 25.67 -21.81
C GLU A 504 -0.65 25.83 -22.28
N GLU A 505 -1.50 24.81 -22.16
CA GLU A 505 -2.92 24.94 -22.53
C GLU A 505 -3.74 25.76 -21.51
N LEU A 506 -3.44 25.65 -20.21
CA LEU A 506 -4.13 26.44 -19.18
C LEU A 506 -3.75 27.92 -19.17
N THR A 507 -2.62 28.29 -19.77
CA THR A 507 -2.19 29.69 -19.90
C THR A 507 -2.52 30.31 -21.26
N GLY A 508 -2.72 29.50 -22.30
CA GLY A 508 -3.08 29.95 -23.65
C GLY A 508 -4.57 30.23 -23.88
N VAL A 509 -5.50 29.67 -23.09
CA VAL A 509 -6.95 29.88 -23.28
C VAL A 509 -7.44 31.06 -22.42
N THR A 510 -6.92 32.26 -22.70
CA THR A 510 -7.62 33.51 -22.34
C THR A 510 -8.28 34.05 -23.61
N LEU A 511 -9.28 33.33 -24.12
CA LEU A 511 -10.07 33.80 -25.25
C LEU A 511 -11.06 34.86 -24.76
N THR A 512 -10.74 36.11 -25.10
CA THR A 512 -11.64 37.26 -25.11
C THR A 512 -12.96 36.89 -25.80
N ALA A 513 -14.03 36.74 -25.03
CA ALA A 513 -15.38 36.64 -25.56
C ALA A 513 -15.95 38.06 -25.71
N SER A 514 -15.82 38.65 -26.90
CA SER A 514 -16.63 39.81 -27.29
C SER A 514 -17.96 39.30 -27.87
N THR A 515 -19.06 39.63 -27.21
CA THR A 515 -20.42 39.33 -27.66
C THR A 515 -20.87 40.33 -28.73
N GLU A 516 -21.19 39.86 -29.93
CA GLU A 516 -22.03 40.61 -30.88
C GLU A 516 -23.42 39.98 -30.97
N SER A 517 -24.41 40.84 -31.24
CA SER A 517 -25.84 40.57 -31.21
C SER A 517 -26.31 39.54 -32.24
N PRO A 518 -27.39 38.78 -31.95
CA PRO A 518 -27.86 37.69 -32.80
C PRO A 518 -28.52 38.17 -34.11
N ASP A 519 -28.19 37.51 -35.22
CA ASP A 519 -28.94 37.61 -36.47
C ASP A 519 -30.27 36.83 -36.40
N SER A 520 -31.22 37.23 -37.24
CA SER A 520 -32.67 36.93 -37.21
C SER A 520 -33.09 35.46 -37.34
N ASP A 521 -32.15 34.51 -37.43
CA ASP A 521 -32.41 33.07 -37.50
C ASP A 521 -31.92 32.27 -36.27
N GLY A 522 -31.53 32.95 -35.18
CA GLY A 522 -31.39 32.32 -33.86
C GLY A 522 -30.30 31.25 -33.73
N LYS A 523 -29.31 31.19 -34.62
CA LYS A 523 -28.16 30.28 -34.51
C LYS A 523 -26.89 31.02 -34.12
N LEU A 524 -26.39 30.77 -32.90
CA LEU A 524 -25.06 31.18 -32.45
C LEU A 524 -24.00 30.35 -33.21
N GLN A 525 -23.18 31.01 -34.04
CA GLN A 525 -22.00 30.38 -34.64
C GLN A 525 -20.75 30.61 -33.80
N TYR A 526 -20.10 29.53 -33.38
CA TYR A 526 -18.75 29.57 -32.81
C TYR A 526 -17.75 29.27 -33.93
N LYS A 527 -16.93 30.27 -34.32
CA LYS A 527 -15.87 30.10 -35.29
C LYS A 527 -14.53 30.03 -34.57
N VAL A 528 -13.94 28.84 -34.47
CA VAL A 528 -12.57 28.65 -33.97
C VAL A 528 -11.61 29.08 -35.07
N LYS A 529 -10.87 30.18 -34.88
CA LYS A 529 -9.73 30.54 -35.72
C LYS A 529 -8.47 29.97 -35.08
N SER A 530 -7.77 29.10 -35.80
CA SER A 530 -6.36 28.78 -35.52
C SER A 530 -5.48 29.88 -36.10
N THR A 531 -4.65 30.51 -35.28
CA THR A 531 -3.48 31.27 -35.72
C THR A 531 -2.29 30.80 -34.92
#